data_AF-A0A7C5ISA2-F1
#
_entry.id   AF-A0A7C5ISA2-F1
#
_cell.length_a   1.000
_cell.length_b   1.000
_cell.length_c   1.000
_cell.angle_alpha   90.00
_cell.angle_beta   90.00
_cell.angle_gamma   90.00
#
_symmetry.space_group_name_H-M   'P 1'
#
loop_
_entity.id
_entity.type
_entity.pdbx_description
1 polymer ?
#
loop_
_entity_poly.entity_id
_entity_poly.type
_entity_poly.pdbx_seq_one_letter_code
_entity_poly.pdbx_strand_id
1 'polypeptide(L)'
;MKKIPIFALLLLICTQQGISQNWSWKAALAPVHKTEYYNVFLPANVTCKLKPNYGNLRLLDENGNEVPYLFFSEKQIDQQVSLNWYQHLKNDISQLRYSRSYFSNPKANRIDRIVLKVRNA
;
A
#
# COMPACT_ATOMS: atom_id res chain seq x y z
N MET A 1 28.39 48.09 -27.04
CA MET A 1 27.78 47.34 -25.91
C MET A 1 26.48 46.71 -26.40
N LYS A 2 26.43 45.38 -26.53
CA LYS A 2 25.23 44.67 -27.04
C LYS A 2 24.14 44.73 -25.96
N LYS A 3 23.00 45.35 -26.28
CA LYS A 3 21.82 45.38 -25.40
C LYS A 3 21.27 43.97 -25.31
N ILE A 4 21.47 43.30 -24.18
CA ILE A 4 20.83 42.00 -23.92
C ILE A 4 19.32 42.28 -23.84
N PRO A 5 18.48 41.61 -24.65
CA PRO A 5 17.04 41.84 -24.62
C PRO A 5 16.51 41.49 -23.23
N ILE A 6 15.74 42.40 -22.63
CA ILE A 6 15.08 42.24 -21.32
C ILE A 6 14.30 40.92 -21.22
N PHE A 7 13.82 40.41 -22.35
CA PHE A 7 13.16 39.11 -22.46
C PHE A 7 14.06 37.93 -22.04
N ALA A 8 15.35 37.98 -22.37
CA ALA A 8 16.31 36.95 -21.95
C ALA A 8 16.56 36.97 -20.43
N LEU A 9 16.45 38.14 -19.80
CA LEU A 9 16.56 38.28 -18.35
C LEU A 9 15.30 37.72 -17.64
N LEU A 10 14.12 37.96 -18.20
CA LEU A 10 12.84 37.41 -17.70
C LEU A 10 12.80 35.88 -17.79
N LEU A 11 13.34 35.30 -18.87
CA LEU A 11 13.41 33.84 -19.03
C LEU A 11 14.32 33.16 -17.99
N LEU A 12 15.37 33.84 -17.55
CA LEU A 12 16.26 33.34 -16.50
C LEU A 12 15.62 33.35 -15.10
N ILE A 13 14.60 34.20 -14.86
CA ILE A 13 13.91 34.29 -13.57
C ILE A 13 12.85 33.19 -13.45
N CYS A 14 12.27 32.72 -14.56
CA CYS A 14 11.29 31.63 -14.57
C CYS A 14 11.88 30.24 -14.29
N THR A 15 13.20 30.08 -14.21
CA THR A 15 13.83 28.79 -13.85
C THR A 15 13.98 28.58 -12.36
N GLN A 16 13.42 29.47 -11.52
CA GLN A 16 13.44 29.29 -10.08
C GLN A 16 12.56 28.10 -9.65
N GLN A 17 13.26 26.96 -9.56
CA GLN A 17 13.04 25.84 -8.65
C GLN A 17 11.57 25.49 -8.44
N GLY A 18 11.05 24.64 -9.33
CA GLY A 18 9.86 23.87 -9.00
C GLY A 18 10.07 23.17 -7.67
N ILE A 19 9.12 23.35 -6.75
CA ILE A 19 9.10 22.67 -5.46
C ILE A 19 8.99 21.17 -5.78
N SER A 20 10.13 20.48 -5.76
CA SER A 20 10.19 19.04 -5.92
C SER A 20 9.36 18.40 -4.81
N GLN A 21 8.64 17.32 -5.13
CA GLN A 21 7.87 16.58 -4.13
C GLN A 21 8.78 16.24 -2.95
N ASN A 22 8.35 16.60 -1.73
CA ASN A 22 9.10 16.29 -0.53
C ASN A 22 8.80 14.83 -0.14
N TRP A 23 9.80 13.97 -0.23
CA TRP A 23 9.67 12.53 0.02
C TRP A 23 9.93 12.23 1.49
N SER A 24 8.86 12.22 2.30
CA SER A 24 8.97 12.01 3.74
C SER A 24 9.21 10.56 4.16
N TRP A 25 9.07 9.59 3.24
CA TRP A 25 9.14 8.17 3.55
C TRP A 25 9.95 7.42 2.49
N LYS A 26 10.88 6.59 2.96
CA LYS A 26 11.72 5.71 2.15
C LYS A 26 11.79 4.33 2.82
N ALA A 27 11.84 3.28 2.01
CA ALA A 27 12.10 1.92 2.49
C ALA A 27 13.31 1.38 1.73
N ALA A 28 14.29 0.84 2.45
CA ALA A 28 15.40 0.13 1.84
C ALA A 28 14.91 -1.22 1.32
N LEU A 29 15.40 -1.61 0.15
CA LEU A 29 15.14 -2.92 -0.44
C LEU A 29 16.36 -3.83 -0.26
N ALA A 30 16.12 -5.14 -0.35
CA ALA A 30 17.21 -6.10 -0.40
C ALA A 30 18.07 -5.88 -1.66
N PRO A 31 19.39 -6.11 -1.58
CA PRO A 31 20.26 -6.00 -2.75
C PRO A 31 19.83 -7.00 -3.83
N VAL A 32 19.92 -6.54 -5.07
CA VAL A 32 19.58 -7.31 -6.27
C VAL A 32 20.86 -7.92 -6.83
N HIS A 33 20.88 -9.25 -7.02
CA HIS A 33 22.09 -9.98 -7.40
C HIS A 33 22.14 -10.39 -8.88
N LYS A 34 21.02 -10.30 -9.61
CA LYS A 34 20.93 -10.68 -11.03
C LYS A 34 20.07 -9.67 -11.79
N THR A 35 20.26 -9.61 -13.10
CA THR A 35 19.47 -8.75 -14.00
C THR A 35 18.16 -9.43 -14.37
N GLU A 36 17.21 -9.44 -13.44
CA GLU A 36 15.89 -10.05 -13.61
C GLU A 36 14.80 -9.25 -12.86
N TYR A 37 13.55 -9.66 -12.97
CA TYR A 37 12.46 -9.05 -12.22
C TYR A 37 12.43 -9.55 -10.78
N TYR A 38 12.29 -8.63 -9.82
CA TYR A 38 12.17 -8.94 -8.40
C TYR A 38 10.81 -8.55 -7.87
N ASN A 39 10.21 -9.45 -7.09
CA ASN A 39 9.01 -9.13 -6.32
C ASN A 39 9.41 -8.36 -5.06
N VAL A 40 8.96 -7.11 -4.98
CA VAL A 40 9.20 -6.24 -3.83
C VAL A 40 7.90 -6.09 -3.06
N PHE A 41 7.86 -6.65 -1.85
CA PHE A 41 6.74 -6.43 -0.93
C PHE A 41 6.89 -5.07 -0.27
N LEU A 42 5.92 -4.19 -0.53
CA LEU A 42 5.90 -2.87 0.09
C LEU A 42 5.46 -2.98 1.55
N PRO A 43 6.27 -2.49 2.51
CA PRO A 43 5.91 -2.53 3.92
C PRO A 43 4.75 -1.57 4.24
N ALA A 44 4.02 -1.86 5.33
CA ALA A 44 2.83 -1.11 5.72
C ALA A 44 3.08 0.40 5.93
N ASN A 45 4.26 0.77 6.42
CA ASN A 45 4.66 2.16 6.59
C ASN A 45 4.72 2.95 5.27
N VAL A 46 4.94 2.28 4.13
CA VAL A 46 4.87 2.86 2.80
C VAL A 46 3.44 2.81 2.28
N THR A 47 2.79 1.63 2.32
CA THR A 47 1.47 1.44 1.69
C THR A 47 0.37 2.29 2.31
N CYS A 48 0.39 2.56 3.62
CA CYS A 48 -0.58 3.42 4.29
C CYS A 48 -0.48 4.92 3.90
N LYS A 49 0.56 5.33 3.16
CA LYS A 49 0.79 6.72 2.72
C LYS A 49 0.72 6.89 1.20
N LEU A 50 0.47 5.80 0.46
CA LEU A 50 0.34 5.85 -0.99
C LEU A 50 -0.97 6.54 -1.40
N LYS A 51 -0.90 7.33 -2.47
CA LYS A 51 -2.09 7.83 -3.15
C LYS A 51 -2.81 6.65 -3.80
N PRO A 52 -4.14 6.72 -3.99
CA PRO A 52 -4.91 5.63 -4.59
C PRO A 52 -4.42 5.17 -5.98
N ASN A 53 -3.78 6.06 -6.73
CA ASN A 53 -3.20 5.78 -8.04
C ASN A 53 -1.69 5.48 -8.02
N TYR A 54 -1.10 5.39 -6.82
CA TYR A 54 0.33 5.13 -6.61
C TYR A 54 1.29 6.13 -7.28
N GLY A 55 0.81 7.29 -7.74
CA GLY A 55 1.64 8.28 -8.44
C GLY A 55 2.69 8.98 -7.56
N ASN A 56 2.69 8.67 -6.26
CA ASN A 56 3.69 9.09 -5.28
C ASN A 56 4.54 7.89 -4.80
N LEU A 57 4.76 6.88 -5.63
CA LEU A 57 5.80 5.87 -5.41
C LEU A 57 6.88 6.03 -6.47
N ARG A 58 8.14 5.87 -6.05
CA ARG A 58 9.30 5.82 -6.93
C ARG A 58 10.26 4.75 -6.43
N LEU A 59 10.90 4.07 -7.37
CA LEU A 59 12.02 3.18 -7.12
C LEU A 59 13.29 3.88 -7.60
N LEU A 60 14.30 3.97 -6.75
CA LEU A 60 15.57 4.62 -7.06
C LEU A 60 16.70 3.60 -6.98
N ASP A 61 17.68 3.72 -7.87
CA ASP A 61 18.96 2.99 -7.77
C ASP A 61 19.88 3.63 -6.71
N GLU A 62 21.05 3.03 -6.52
CA GLU A 62 22.08 3.53 -5.58
C GLU A 62 22.62 4.92 -5.95
N ASN A 63 22.52 5.31 -7.22
CA ASN A 63 22.92 6.62 -7.73
C ASN A 63 21.79 7.66 -7.65
N GLY A 64 20.61 7.28 -7.17
CA GLY A 64 19.43 8.14 -7.08
C GLY A 64 18.65 8.29 -8.38
N ASN A 65 18.94 7.48 -9.40
CA ASN A 65 18.18 7.48 -10.66
C ASN A 65 16.89 6.68 -10.50
N GLU A 66 15.83 7.11 -11.18
CA GLU A 66 14.56 6.39 -11.19
C GLU A 66 14.66 5.10 -12.02
N VAL A 67 14.27 3.98 -11.40
CA VAL A 67 14.28 2.65 -12.02
C VAL A 67 12.85 2.28 -12.42
N PRO A 68 12.61 1.82 -13.66
CA PRO A 68 11.29 1.35 -14.08
C PRO A 68 10.82 0.15 -13.28
N TYR A 69 9.52 0.07 -13.00
CA TYR A 69 8.94 -1.03 -12.25
C TYR A 69 7.49 -1.27 -12.66
N LEU A 70 6.98 -2.46 -12.37
CA LEU A 70 5.59 -2.85 -12.61
C LEU A 70 4.84 -2.94 -11.29
N PHE A 71 3.63 -2.40 -11.27
CA PHE A 71 2.73 -2.55 -10.13
C PHE A 71 1.84 -3.76 -10.31
N PHE A 72 1.84 -4.61 -9.31
CA PHE A 72 0.81 -5.61 -9.13
C PHE A 72 0.04 -5.27 -7.86
N SER A 73 -1.25 -4.96 -8.03
CA SER A 73 -2.19 -4.85 -6.93
C SER A 73 -3.20 -5.96 -7.14
N GLU A 74 -3.30 -6.87 -6.18
CA GLU A 74 -4.41 -7.81 -6.19
C GLU A 74 -5.68 -6.98 -6.09
N LYS A 75 -6.42 -6.91 -7.18
CA LYS A 75 -7.78 -6.38 -7.15
C LYS A 75 -8.49 -7.25 -6.12
N GLN A 76 -9.05 -6.64 -5.06
CA GLN A 76 -10.04 -7.34 -4.27
C GLN A 76 -11.12 -7.74 -5.26
N ILE A 77 -11.09 -9.02 -5.65
CA ILE A 77 -12.24 -9.63 -6.26
C ILE A 77 -13.21 -9.58 -5.09
N ASP A 78 -14.18 -8.68 -5.16
CA ASP A 78 -15.46 -8.84 -4.48
C ASP A 78 -16.02 -10.15 -5.03
N GLN A 79 -15.45 -11.26 -4.57
CA GLN A 79 -16.05 -12.55 -4.72
C GLN A 79 -17.35 -12.34 -3.97
N GLN A 80 -18.44 -12.41 -4.71
CA GLN A 80 -19.77 -12.59 -4.17
C GLN A 80 -19.78 -13.97 -3.51
N VAL A 81 -18.98 -14.14 -2.46
CA VAL A 81 -18.90 -15.36 -1.68
C VAL A 81 -20.25 -15.43 -1.01
N SER A 82 -20.95 -16.54 -1.22
CA SER A 82 -22.15 -16.84 -0.45
C SER A 82 -21.72 -16.96 1.01
N LEU A 83 -21.85 -15.87 1.75
CA LEU A 83 -21.55 -15.82 3.17
C LEU A 83 -22.70 -16.50 3.91
N ASN A 84 -22.40 -17.66 4.50
CA ASN A 84 -23.30 -18.30 5.43
C ASN A 84 -23.03 -17.74 6.83
N TRP A 85 -23.96 -16.94 7.34
CA TRP A 85 -23.88 -16.43 8.70
C TRP A 85 -24.25 -17.53 9.68
N TYR A 86 -23.29 -17.93 10.52
CA TYR A 86 -23.50 -18.93 11.55
C TYR A 86 -24.00 -18.27 12.84
N GLN A 87 -24.95 -18.93 13.51
CA GLN A 87 -25.49 -18.46 14.77
C GLN A 87 -24.39 -18.48 15.85
N HIS A 88 -24.22 -17.34 16.52
CA HIS A 88 -23.37 -17.23 17.70
C HIS A 88 -24.01 -17.97 18.88
N LEU A 89 -23.24 -18.82 19.55
CA LEU A 89 -23.71 -19.65 20.66
C LEU A 89 -23.34 -19.04 22.01
N LYS A 90 -22.06 -18.70 22.20
CA LYS A 90 -21.57 -18.14 23.46
C LYS A 90 -20.22 -17.46 23.29
N ASN A 91 -19.93 -16.54 24.20
CA ASN A 91 -18.59 -16.04 24.43
C ASN A 91 -18.08 -16.60 25.76
N ASP A 92 -16.82 -16.99 25.79
CA ASP A 92 -16.10 -17.36 27.00
C ASP A 92 -14.91 -16.41 27.10
N ILE A 93 -14.94 -15.56 28.14
CA ILE A 93 -13.80 -14.75 28.52
C ILE A 93 -13.03 -15.60 29.53
N SER A 94 -12.10 -16.38 29.00
CA SER A 94 -11.22 -17.17 29.84
C SER A 94 -10.37 -16.23 30.70
N GLN A 95 -10.10 -16.63 31.94
CA GLN A 95 -9.14 -15.97 32.85
C GLN A 95 -7.72 -15.83 32.23
N LEU A 96 -7.48 -16.43 31.05
CA LEU A 96 -6.20 -16.47 30.34
C LEU A 96 -6.00 -15.37 29.27
N ARG A 97 -6.64 -14.21 29.39
CA ARG A 97 -6.42 -12.98 28.56
C ARG A 97 -6.87 -13.03 27.09
N TYR A 98 -7.75 -13.96 26.70
CA TYR A 98 -8.33 -13.94 25.36
C TYR A 98 -9.81 -14.33 25.37
N SER A 99 -10.54 -13.77 24.42
CA SER A 99 -11.94 -14.06 24.19
C SER A 99 -12.07 -15.26 23.26
N ARG A 100 -12.90 -16.23 23.64
CA ARG A 100 -13.33 -17.33 22.78
C ARG A 100 -14.78 -17.12 22.40
N SER A 101 -15.09 -17.27 21.12
CA SER A 101 -16.47 -17.21 20.61
C SER A 101 -16.80 -18.54 19.93
N TYR A 102 -17.97 -19.08 20.23
CA TYR A 102 -18.45 -20.35 19.69
C TYR A 102 -19.61 -20.10 18.73
N PHE A 103 -19.60 -20.77 17.58
CA PHE A 103 -20.60 -20.63 16.52
C PHE A 103 -21.12 -22.01 16.11
N SER A 104 -22.40 -22.11 15.73
CA SER A 104 -23.02 -23.38 15.34
C SER A 104 -22.91 -23.63 13.84
N ASN A 105 -22.40 -24.80 13.43
CA ASN A 105 -22.41 -25.28 12.04
C ASN A 105 -23.17 -26.61 11.94
N PRO A 106 -24.52 -26.59 12.02
CA PRO A 106 -25.31 -27.81 12.15
C PRO A 106 -25.27 -28.69 10.89
N LYS A 107 -25.04 -28.09 9.72
CA LYS A 107 -24.94 -28.80 8.43
C LYS A 107 -23.54 -29.37 8.17
N ALA A 108 -22.60 -29.17 9.10
CA ALA A 108 -21.20 -29.55 8.95
C ALA A 108 -20.58 -29.07 7.62
N ASN A 109 -20.99 -27.89 7.16
CA ASN A 109 -20.45 -27.29 5.94
C ASN A 109 -18.94 -27.11 6.11
N ARG A 110 -18.16 -27.40 5.05
CA ARG A 110 -16.72 -27.13 5.05
C ARG A 110 -16.48 -25.63 5.25
N ILE A 111 -15.60 -25.28 6.18
CA ILE A 111 -15.19 -23.89 6.45
C ILE A 111 -13.82 -23.68 5.80
N ASP A 112 -13.77 -22.77 4.83
CA ASP A 112 -12.57 -22.39 4.08
C ASP A 112 -12.17 -20.93 4.36
N ARG A 113 -13.15 -20.06 4.62
CA ARG A 113 -12.94 -18.64 4.95
C ARG A 113 -13.80 -18.21 6.12
N ILE A 114 -13.20 -17.44 7.03
CA ILE A 114 -13.89 -16.82 8.17
C ILE A 114 -13.90 -15.31 7.96
N VAL A 115 -15.10 -14.70 8.03
CA VAL A 115 -15.29 -13.25 7.97
C VAL A 115 -15.99 -12.80 9.25
N LEU A 116 -15.44 -11.79 9.91
CA LEU A 116 -15.97 -11.24 11.15
C LEU A 116 -16.51 -9.84 10.91
N LYS A 117 -17.80 -9.63 11.18
CA LYS A 117 -18.40 -8.29 11.22
C LYS A 117 -18.37 -7.78 12.65
N VAL A 118 -17.43 -6.88 12.94
CA VAL A 118 -17.30 -6.25 14.25
C VAL A 118 -18.08 -4.93 14.24
N ARG A 119 -19.04 -4.79 15.15
CA ARG A 119 -19.66 -3.49 15.46
C ARG A 119 -19.05 -3.01 16.76
N ASN A 120 -18.24 -1.96 16.68
CA ASN A 120 -17.80 -1.25 17.88
C ASN A 120 -19.01 -0.46 18.41
N ALA A 121 -19.25 -0.57 19.71
CA ALA A 121 -20.20 0.26 20.45
C ALA A 121 -19.61 1.64 20.70
#